data_AF-A0A2P6NZU2-F1
#
_entry.id   AF-A0A2P6NZU2-F1
#
_cell.length_a   1.000
_cell.length_b   1.000
_cell.length_c   1.000
_cell.angle_alpha   90.00
_cell.angle_beta   90.00
_cell.angle_gamma   90.00
#
_symmetry.space_group_name_H-M   'P 1'
#
loop_
_entity.id
_entity.type
_entity.pdbx_description
1 polymer ?
#
loop_
_entity_poly.entity_id
_entity_poly.type
_entity_poly.pdbx_seq_one_letter_code
_entity_poly.pdbx_strand_id
1 'polypeptide(L)'
;MQERLLSSDVLPLCYLSHYFLTALRARFYEMIALIAPHLKLTVQLCIDIFSPVEESRTIRLQNGWMYEMKESVNLLDLADHELIYLLEPIIKESTETTFNNSILHAVVRSGRTDLLKAMDQKIKFDSTTKNEVLLLAIRAGDEEMVDLLIRSNPVDLSIDLWEAKRVALSGTVGMIRKSYANTPYNHCTYISVFIASQ
;
A
#
# COMPACT_ATOMS: atom_id res chain seq x y z
N MET A 1 2.86 -30.99 0.72
CA MET A 1 3.73 -30.68 -0.45
C MET A 1 4.45 -29.35 -0.26
N GLN A 2 3.78 -28.32 0.26
CA GLN A 2 4.36 -26.99 0.55
C GLN A 2 5.62 -27.04 1.44
N GLU A 3 5.64 -27.83 2.52
CA GLU A 3 6.80 -27.95 3.42
C GLU A 3 8.11 -28.38 2.72
N ARG A 4 8.03 -29.16 1.63
CA ARG A 4 9.24 -29.58 0.89
C ARG A 4 9.84 -28.45 0.05
N LEU A 5 9.01 -27.51 -0.41
CA LEU A 5 9.46 -26.35 -1.19
C LEU A 5 10.18 -25.32 -0.33
N LEU A 6 9.90 -25.30 0.97
CA LEU A 6 10.55 -24.42 1.95
C LEU A 6 11.82 -25.05 2.55
N SER A 7 12.22 -26.24 2.10
CA SER A 7 13.46 -26.87 2.57
C SER A 7 14.69 -26.10 2.09
N SER A 8 15.71 -26.04 2.95
CA SER A 8 16.98 -25.35 2.67
C SER A 8 17.68 -25.82 1.40
N ASP A 9 17.45 -27.07 1.01
CA ASP A 9 18.11 -27.70 -0.13
C ASP A 9 17.44 -27.34 -1.45
N VAL A 10 16.13 -27.03 -1.42
CA VAL A 10 15.33 -26.72 -2.61
C VAL A 10 15.21 -25.22 -2.83
N LEU A 11 15.16 -24.43 -1.75
CA LEU A 11 14.92 -22.99 -1.82
C LEU A 11 15.90 -22.22 -2.73
N PRO A 12 17.22 -22.54 -2.77
CA PRO A 12 18.14 -21.85 -3.66
C PRO A 12 17.85 -22.06 -5.15
N LEU A 13 17.24 -23.19 -5.51
CA LEU A 13 16.81 -23.48 -6.87
C LEU A 13 15.57 -22.65 -7.26
N CYS A 14 14.86 -22.10 -6.27
CA CYS A 14 13.67 -21.30 -6.44
C CYS A 14 13.94 -19.79 -6.60
N TYR A 15 15.20 -19.33 -6.59
CA TYR A 15 15.57 -17.91 -6.78
C TYR A 15 15.49 -17.44 -8.24
N LEU A 16 14.43 -17.87 -8.94
CA LEU A 16 14.10 -17.46 -10.30
C LEU A 16 12.77 -16.72 -10.29
N SER A 17 12.67 -15.68 -11.12
CA SER A 17 11.45 -14.88 -11.27
C SER A 17 10.22 -15.74 -11.60
N HIS A 18 10.40 -16.88 -12.27
CA HIS A 18 9.32 -17.82 -12.56
C HIS A 18 8.64 -18.37 -11.29
N TYR A 19 9.41 -18.78 -10.28
CA TYR A 19 8.85 -19.31 -9.04
C TYR A 19 8.18 -18.22 -8.20
N PHE A 20 8.73 -17.00 -8.22
CA PHE A 20 8.11 -15.85 -7.60
C PHE A 20 6.75 -15.51 -8.22
N LEU A 21 6.64 -15.45 -9.56
CA LEU A 21 5.37 -15.22 -10.25
C LEU A 21 4.37 -16.36 -10.01
N THR A 22 4.85 -17.59 -9.95
CA THR A 22 4.01 -18.76 -9.61
C THR A 22 3.48 -18.66 -8.18
N ALA A 23 4.33 -18.29 -7.22
CA ALA A 23 3.96 -18.11 -5.81
C ALA A 23 2.97 -16.95 -5.63
N LEU A 24 3.18 -15.81 -6.32
CA LEU A 24 2.25 -14.68 -6.36
C LEU A 24 0.87 -15.11 -6.85
N ARG A 25 0.81 -15.81 -7.99
CA ARG A 25 -0.45 -16.32 -8.54
C ARG A 25 -1.13 -17.31 -7.59
N ALA A 26 -0.36 -18.16 -6.93
CA ALA A 26 -0.86 -19.12 -5.95
C ALA A 26 -1.17 -18.50 -4.57
N ARG A 27 -0.93 -17.19 -4.39
CA ARG A 27 -1.05 -16.47 -3.11
C ARG A 27 -0.28 -17.14 -1.97
N PHE A 28 0.90 -17.69 -2.27
CA PHE A 28 1.73 -18.39 -1.30
C PHE A 28 2.74 -17.43 -0.66
N TYR A 29 2.26 -16.55 0.22
CA TYR A 29 3.00 -15.39 0.71
C TYR A 29 4.29 -15.75 1.47
N GLU A 30 4.35 -16.87 2.20
CA GLU A 30 5.61 -17.27 2.86
C GLU A 30 6.72 -17.56 1.84
N MET A 31 6.38 -18.21 0.72
CA MET A 31 7.34 -18.49 -0.35
C MET A 31 7.77 -17.20 -1.06
N ILE A 32 6.85 -16.24 -1.22
CA ILE A 32 7.17 -14.93 -1.77
C ILE A 32 8.18 -14.19 -0.87
N ALA A 33 7.93 -14.19 0.45
CA ALA A 33 8.82 -13.56 1.44
C ALA A 33 10.23 -14.15 1.41
N LEU A 34 10.35 -15.47 1.18
CA LEU A 34 11.65 -16.13 1.07
C LEU A 34 12.37 -15.88 -0.25
N ILE A 35 11.66 -15.81 -1.38
CA ILE A 35 12.28 -15.67 -2.71
C ILE A 35 12.61 -14.22 -3.02
N ALA A 36 11.72 -13.29 -2.68
CA ALA A 36 11.80 -11.90 -3.11
C ALA A 36 13.13 -11.19 -2.78
N PRO A 37 13.72 -11.33 -1.57
CA PRO A 37 14.98 -10.65 -1.24
C PRO A 37 16.17 -11.07 -2.11
N HIS A 38 16.08 -12.25 -2.76
CA HIS A 38 17.12 -12.76 -3.64
C HIS A 38 16.90 -12.37 -5.11
N LEU A 39 15.75 -11.76 -5.44
CA LEU A 39 15.44 -11.32 -6.79
C LEU A 39 15.84 -9.87 -7.00
N LYS A 40 16.50 -9.60 -8.12
CA LYS A 40 16.72 -8.25 -8.62
C LYS A 40 15.51 -7.82 -9.44
N LEU A 41 14.44 -7.42 -8.75
CA LEU A 41 13.25 -6.88 -9.41
C LEU A 41 13.55 -5.46 -9.92
N THR A 42 13.49 -5.26 -11.23
CA THR A 42 13.60 -3.92 -11.82
C THR A 42 12.27 -3.18 -11.66
N VAL A 43 12.31 -1.84 -11.69
CA VAL A 43 11.10 -1.01 -11.64
C VAL A 43 10.10 -1.43 -12.71
N GLN A 44 10.55 -1.64 -13.95
CA GLN A 44 9.69 -2.09 -15.06
C GLN A 44 9.04 -3.44 -14.76
N LEU A 45 9.80 -4.41 -14.25
CA LEU A 45 9.24 -5.71 -13.90
C LEU A 45 8.22 -5.60 -12.78
N CYS A 46 8.46 -4.76 -11.76
CA CYS A 46 7.47 -4.50 -10.72
C CYS A 46 6.20 -3.88 -11.32
N ILE A 47 6.32 -2.89 -12.22
CA ILE A 47 5.17 -2.29 -12.92
C ILE A 47 4.39 -3.37 -13.69
N ASP A 48 5.08 -4.21 -14.45
CA ASP A 48 4.46 -5.28 -15.24
C ASP A 48 3.71 -6.28 -14.34
N ILE A 49 4.24 -6.59 -13.16
CA ILE A 49 3.65 -7.53 -12.18
C ILE A 49 2.44 -6.92 -11.46
N PHE A 50 2.58 -5.70 -10.95
CA PHE A 50 1.61 -5.12 -10.02
C PHE A 50 0.56 -4.22 -10.66
N SER A 51 0.71 -3.85 -11.94
CA SER A 51 -0.33 -3.10 -12.64
C SER A 51 -1.62 -3.93 -12.75
N PRO A 52 -2.82 -3.32 -12.68
CA PRO A 52 -4.09 -4.04 -12.85
C PRO A 52 -4.17 -4.76 -14.21
N VAL A 53 -4.62 -6.01 -14.21
CA VAL A 53 -4.87 -6.84 -15.41
C VAL A 53 -6.35 -6.73 -15.78
N GLU A 54 -6.65 -6.32 -17.02
CA GLU A 54 -8.03 -6.25 -17.53
C GLU A 54 -8.54 -7.60 -18.03
N GLU A 55 -7.78 -8.28 -18.89
CA GLU A 55 -8.10 -9.63 -19.39
C GLU A 55 -6.95 -10.61 -19.14
N SER A 56 -5.78 -10.30 -19.73
CA SER A 56 -4.54 -11.03 -19.49
C SER A 56 -3.35 -10.11 -19.76
N ARG A 57 -2.22 -10.39 -19.13
CA ARG A 57 -0.95 -9.73 -19.39
C ARG A 57 0.14 -10.75 -19.55
N THR A 58 0.98 -10.58 -20.56
CA THR A 58 2.21 -11.38 -20.69
C THR A 58 3.39 -10.60 -20.15
N ILE A 59 4.13 -11.19 -19.21
CA ILE A 59 5.35 -10.65 -18.64
C ILE A 59 6.55 -11.37 -19.24
N ARG A 60 7.49 -10.60 -19.80
CA ARG A 60 8.72 -11.14 -20.35
C ARG A 60 9.81 -11.16 -19.28
N LEU A 61 10.28 -12.35 -18.95
CA LEU A 61 11.38 -12.56 -18.01
C LEU A 61 12.74 -12.35 -18.69
N GLN A 62 13.77 -12.09 -17.89
CA GLN A 62 15.14 -11.83 -18.37
C GLN A 62 15.74 -13.00 -19.17
N ASN A 63 15.33 -14.24 -18.86
CA ASN A 63 15.74 -15.45 -19.58
C ASN A 63 14.97 -15.67 -20.90
N GLY A 64 14.13 -14.72 -21.31
CA GLY A 64 13.30 -14.79 -22.51
C GLY A 64 11.98 -15.56 -22.34
N TRP A 65 11.72 -16.13 -21.17
CA TRP A 65 10.48 -16.83 -20.90
C TRP A 65 9.32 -15.84 -20.79
N MET A 66 8.15 -16.26 -21.25
CA MET A 66 6.93 -15.47 -21.19
C MET A 66 6.01 -16.08 -20.12
N TYR A 67 5.47 -15.25 -19.25
CA TYR A 67 4.54 -15.66 -18.21
C TYR A 67 3.21 -14.94 -18.39
N GLU A 68 2.12 -15.69 -18.51
CA GLU A 68 0.77 -15.14 -18.66
C GLU A 68 0.11 -14.96 -17.28
N MET A 69 -0.26 -13.72 -16.95
CA MET A 69 -1.07 -13.37 -15.80
C MET A 69 -2.51 -13.12 -16.24
N LYS A 70 -3.47 -13.76 -15.59
CA LYS A 70 -4.91 -13.60 -15.84
C LYS A 70 -5.62 -12.81 -14.74
N GLU A 71 -4.95 -12.58 -13.63
CA GLU A 71 -5.48 -11.90 -12.46
C GLU A 71 -4.48 -10.86 -11.96
N SER A 72 -5.00 -9.75 -11.44
CA SER A 72 -4.20 -8.72 -10.79
C SER A 72 -3.69 -9.22 -9.44
N VAL A 73 -2.47 -8.82 -9.07
CA VAL A 73 -2.02 -8.98 -7.68
C VAL A 73 -2.81 -8.03 -6.78
N ASN A 74 -3.45 -8.57 -5.75
CA ASN A 74 -4.12 -7.74 -4.76
C ASN A 74 -3.09 -7.11 -3.81
N LEU A 75 -2.90 -5.79 -3.92
CA LEU A 75 -1.91 -5.07 -3.13
C LEU A 75 -2.26 -5.02 -1.63
N LEU A 76 -3.54 -5.11 -1.27
CA LEU A 76 -3.95 -5.18 0.13
C LEU A 76 -3.50 -6.50 0.77
N ASP A 77 -3.54 -7.60 0.02
CA ASP A 77 -3.03 -8.88 0.53
C ASP A 77 -1.52 -8.79 0.79
N LEU A 78 -0.77 -8.07 -0.05
CA LEU A 78 0.66 -7.84 0.20
C LEU A 78 0.89 -7.01 1.47
N ALA A 79 0.07 -6.00 1.72
CA ALA A 79 0.13 -5.19 2.94
C ALA A 79 -0.14 -6.05 4.19
N ASP A 80 -1.18 -6.89 4.14
CA ASP A 80 -1.59 -7.75 5.24
C ASP A 80 -0.56 -8.86 5.57
N HIS A 81 0.36 -9.16 4.63
CA HIS A 81 1.44 -10.14 4.81
C HIS A 81 2.84 -9.50 4.90
N GLU A 82 2.93 -8.20 5.20
CA GLU A 82 4.21 -7.48 5.36
C GLU A 82 5.10 -7.46 4.10
N LEU A 83 4.52 -7.71 2.91
CA LEU A 83 5.20 -7.75 1.62
C LEU A 83 5.15 -6.41 0.86
N ILE A 84 4.71 -5.34 1.52
CA ILE A 84 4.58 -4.01 0.88
C ILE A 84 5.92 -3.45 0.38
N TYR A 85 7.05 -3.93 0.93
CA TYR A 85 8.39 -3.55 0.47
C TYR A 85 8.63 -3.92 -1.01
N LEU A 86 7.88 -4.86 -1.58
CA LEU A 86 7.93 -5.20 -3.01
C LEU A 86 7.56 -4.02 -3.91
N LEU A 87 6.80 -3.05 -3.38
CA LEU A 87 6.41 -1.84 -4.11
C LEU A 87 7.45 -0.71 -3.99
N GLU A 88 8.48 -0.86 -3.16
CA GLU A 88 9.51 0.17 -2.94
C GLU A 88 10.17 0.66 -4.24
N PRO A 89 10.60 -0.21 -5.18
CA PRO A 89 11.20 0.26 -6.42
C PRO A 89 10.25 1.16 -7.22
N ILE A 90 8.95 0.81 -7.28
CA ILE A 90 7.94 1.62 -7.98
C ILE A 90 7.78 2.97 -7.27
N ILE A 91 7.58 2.95 -5.95
CA ILE A 91 7.34 4.17 -5.16
C ILE A 91 8.55 5.12 -5.21
N LYS A 92 9.77 4.58 -5.12
CA LYS A 92 10.98 5.38 -5.05
C LYS A 92 11.44 5.89 -6.40
N GLU A 93 11.22 5.16 -7.49
CA GLU A 93 11.81 5.49 -8.79
C GLU A 93 10.79 5.88 -9.86
N SER A 94 9.54 5.43 -9.76
CA SER A 94 8.51 5.79 -10.75
C SER A 94 7.94 7.18 -10.46
N THR A 95 7.81 7.99 -11.51
CA THR A 95 7.16 9.30 -11.42
C THR A 95 5.66 9.20 -11.62
N GLU A 96 5.17 8.21 -12.38
CA GLU A 96 3.75 8.04 -12.69
C GLU A 96 3.41 6.55 -12.87
N THR A 97 2.40 6.05 -12.15
CA THR A 97 1.77 4.76 -12.44
C THR A 97 0.26 4.93 -12.46
N THR A 98 -0.42 4.09 -13.25
CA THR A 98 -1.88 4.15 -13.42
C THR A 98 -2.68 3.66 -12.20
N PHE A 99 -2.01 3.08 -11.20
CA PHE A 99 -2.62 2.44 -10.04
C PHE A 99 -2.07 2.98 -8.71
N ASN A 100 -1.59 4.22 -8.73
CA ASN A 100 -1.10 4.97 -7.57
C ASN A 100 -2.06 4.94 -6.37
N ASN A 101 -3.37 4.96 -6.61
CA ASN A 101 -4.39 4.90 -5.56
C ASN A 101 -4.41 3.55 -4.82
N SER A 102 -4.26 2.45 -5.56
CA SER A 102 -4.17 1.11 -4.97
C SER A 102 -2.89 0.96 -4.14
N ILE A 103 -1.79 1.54 -4.61
CA ILE A 103 -0.54 1.57 -3.84
C ILE A 103 -0.72 2.38 -2.56
N LEU A 104 -1.37 3.55 -2.61
CA LEU A 104 -1.64 4.37 -1.44
C LEU A 104 -2.44 3.61 -0.38
N HIS A 105 -3.52 2.94 -0.80
CA HIS A 105 -4.33 2.09 0.09
C HIS A 105 -3.47 1.02 0.77
N ALA A 106 -2.65 0.30 0.01
CA ALA A 106 -1.78 -0.75 0.54
C ALA A 106 -0.70 -0.20 1.50
N VAL A 107 -0.10 0.95 1.17
CA VAL A 107 0.90 1.61 2.02
C VAL A 107 0.29 2.05 3.35
N VAL A 108 -0.87 2.71 3.32
CA VAL A 108 -1.57 3.16 4.53
C VAL A 108 -2.04 1.96 5.37
N ARG A 109 -2.57 0.92 4.73
CA ARG A 109 -2.94 -0.35 5.38
C ARG A 109 -1.76 -0.99 6.13
N SER A 110 -0.57 -0.95 5.54
CA SER A 110 0.65 -1.52 6.14
C SER A 110 1.28 -0.67 7.25
N GLY A 111 0.83 0.57 7.48
CA GLY A 111 1.46 1.48 8.44
C GLY A 111 2.84 2.01 8.03
N ARG A 112 3.26 1.83 6.77
CA ARG A 112 4.60 2.24 6.29
C ARG A 112 4.68 3.73 5.95
N THR A 113 4.85 4.55 6.98
CA THR A 113 4.95 6.03 6.87
C THR A 113 6.15 6.48 6.04
N ASP A 114 7.22 5.71 5.99
CA ASP A 114 8.39 5.95 5.13
C ASP A 114 8.04 5.90 3.65
N LEU A 115 7.22 4.93 3.24
CA LEU A 115 6.74 4.80 1.87
C LEU A 115 5.75 5.90 1.52
N LEU A 116 4.86 6.26 2.45
CA LEU A 116 3.93 7.38 2.23
C LEU A 116 4.69 8.69 1.98
N LYS A 117 5.73 8.99 2.77
CA LYS A 117 6.59 10.18 2.57
C LYS A 117 7.26 10.18 1.19
N ALA A 118 7.71 9.01 0.73
CA ALA A 118 8.31 8.89 -0.60
C ALA A 118 7.30 9.12 -1.73
N MET A 119 6.05 8.66 -1.54
CA MET A 119 4.97 8.89 -2.51
C MET A 119 4.53 10.35 -2.55
N ASP A 120 4.41 11.02 -1.40
CA ASP A 120 3.90 12.41 -1.29
C ASP A 120 4.70 13.41 -2.15
N GLN A 121 6.00 13.19 -2.28
CA GLN A 121 6.88 14.05 -3.07
C GLN A 121 6.69 13.93 -4.58
N LYS A 122 6.03 12.86 -5.06
CA LYS A 122 6.07 12.44 -6.46
C LYS A 122 4.70 12.20 -7.06
N ILE A 123 3.77 11.70 -6.26
CA ILE A 123 2.52 11.13 -6.72
C ILE A 123 1.35 12.00 -6.30
N LYS A 124 0.52 12.37 -7.26
CA LYS A 124 -0.79 12.98 -7.01
C LYS A 124 -1.82 11.87 -6.84
N PHE A 125 -2.67 12.03 -5.84
CA PHE A 125 -3.82 11.15 -5.59
C PHE A 125 -5.10 11.95 -5.71
N ASP A 126 -6.18 11.31 -6.17
CA ASP A 126 -7.50 11.93 -6.14
C ASP A 126 -8.03 12.08 -4.71
N SER A 127 -8.98 12.99 -4.53
CA SER A 127 -9.56 13.32 -3.23
C SER A 127 -10.36 12.16 -2.62
N THR A 128 -11.07 11.37 -3.44
CA THR A 128 -11.87 10.24 -2.98
C THR A 128 -10.99 9.19 -2.31
N THR A 129 -9.93 8.75 -2.99
CA THR A 129 -8.97 7.78 -2.46
C THR A 129 -8.32 8.31 -1.18
N LYS A 130 -7.93 9.58 -1.16
CA LYS A 130 -7.34 10.21 0.04
C LYS A 130 -8.27 10.14 1.25
N ASN A 131 -9.55 10.40 1.04
CA ASN A 131 -10.55 10.38 2.10
C ASN A 131 -10.72 8.97 2.67
N GLU A 132 -10.77 7.95 1.79
CA GLU A 132 -10.86 6.55 2.20
C GLU A 132 -9.63 6.12 3.02
N VAL A 133 -8.41 6.43 2.55
CA VAL A 133 -7.20 6.04 3.28
C VAL A 133 -7.01 6.82 4.59
N LEU A 134 -7.49 8.06 4.66
CA LEU A 134 -7.49 8.83 5.91
C LEU A 134 -8.40 8.16 6.94
N LEU A 135 -9.61 7.73 6.54
CA LEU A 135 -10.50 6.97 7.41
C LEU A 135 -9.86 5.64 7.85
N LEU A 136 -9.12 4.97 6.96
CA LEU A 136 -8.37 3.75 7.29
C LEU A 136 -7.30 4.01 8.36
N ALA A 137 -6.51 5.08 8.21
CA ALA A 137 -5.48 5.46 9.18
C ALA A 137 -6.09 5.83 10.56
N ILE A 138 -7.22 6.56 10.55
CA ILE A 138 -7.97 6.88 11.79
C ILE A 138 -8.48 5.59 12.46
N ARG A 139 -9.01 4.63 11.70
CA ARG A 139 -9.45 3.32 12.22
C ARG A 139 -8.31 2.54 12.86
N ALA A 140 -7.13 2.60 12.27
CA ALA A 140 -5.94 1.95 12.78
C ALA A 140 -5.34 2.65 14.01
N GLY A 141 -5.74 3.89 14.29
CA GLY A 141 -5.14 4.71 15.34
C GLY A 141 -3.70 5.16 15.02
N ASP A 142 -3.31 5.16 13.75
CA ASP A 142 -1.96 5.54 13.31
C ASP A 142 -1.85 7.07 13.16
N GLU A 143 -1.44 7.73 14.25
CA GLU A 143 -1.29 9.18 14.30
C GLU A 143 -0.36 9.75 13.25
N GLU A 144 0.79 9.12 13.07
CA GLU A 144 1.82 9.66 12.17
C GLU A 144 1.29 9.60 10.74
N MET A 145 0.62 8.51 10.38
CA MET A 145 -0.02 8.36 9.07
C MET A 145 -1.13 9.39 8.85
N VAL A 146 -2.00 9.62 9.85
CA VAL A 146 -3.05 10.66 9.79
C VAL A 146 -2.42 12.05 9.61
N ASP A 147 -1.38 12.37 10.38
CA ASP A 147 -0.66 13.64 10.29
C ASP A 147 -0.07 13.86 8.89
N LEU A 148 0.57 12.84 8.31
CA LEU A 148 1.16 12.90 6.98
C LEU A 148 0.11 13.09 5.89
N LEU A 149 -0.99 12.32 5.95
CA LEU A 149 -2.08 12.41 4.99
C LEU A 149 -2.74 13.80 4.99
N ILE A 150 -2.93 14.41 6.16
CA ILE A 150 -3.50 15.76 6.28
C ILE A 150 -2.54 16.83 5.74
N ARG A 151 -1.23 16.66 5.90
CA ARG A 151 -0.21 17.64 5.44
C ARG A 151 0.04 17.62 3.94
N SER A 152 -0.07 16.44 3.33
CA SER A 152 0.27 16.20 1.91
C SER A 152 -0.51 17.06 0.90
N ASN A 153 -1.73 17.50 1.21
CA ASN A 153 -2.54 18.41 0.39
C ASN A 153 -3.84 18.76 1.14
N PRO A 154 -4.63 19.77 0.72
CA PRO A 154 -5.92 20.01 1.34
C PRO A 154 -6.81 18.80 1.06
N VAL A 155 -7.03 17.99 2.10
CA VAL A 155 -8.05 16.95 2.13
C VAL A 155 -9.37 17.65 1.82
N ASP A 156 -10.14 17.11 0.87
CA ASP A 156 -11.49 17.61 0.67
C ASP A 156 -12.30 17.27 1.92
N LEU A 157 -12.56 18.31 2.73
CA LEU A 157 -13.27 18.21 4.01
C LEU A 157 -14.76 17.86 3.85
N SER A 158 -15.18 17.50 2.63
CA SER A 158 -16.44 16.82 2.37
C SER A 158 -16.50 15.40 2.95
N ILE A 159 -15.39 14.85 3.50
CA ILE A 159 -15.46 13.70 4.40
C ILE A 159 -16.55 14.00 5.42
N ASP A 160 -17.58 13.16 5.43
CA ASP A 160 -18.66 13.31 6.38
C ASP A 160 -18.04 13.26 7.77
N LEU A 161 -17.95 14.43 8.41
CA LEU A 161 -17.32 14.61 9.72
C LEU A 161 -17.97 13.65 10.73
N TRP A 162 -19.22 13.29 10.47
CA TRP A 162 -19.97 12.27 11.18
C TRP A 162 -19.39 10.86 11.02
N GLU A 163 -18.95 10.47 9.83
CA GLU A 163 -18.33 9.18 9.59
C GLU A 163 -16.96 9.09 10.26
N ALA A 164 -16.11 10.11 10.12
CA ALA A 164 -14.82 10.16 10.82
C ALA A 164 -15.01 10.10 12.35
N LYS A 165 -15.99 10.84 12.90
CA LYS A 165 -16.34 10.76 14.33
C LYS A 165 -16.88 9.40 14.73
N ARG A 166 -17.81 8.81 13.97
CA ARG A 166 -18.38 7.49 14.26
C ARG A 166 -17.30 6.42 14.30
N VAL A 167 -16.39 6.48 13.33
CA VAL A 167 -15.25 5.59 13.19
C VAL A 167 -14.32 5.72 14.39
N ALA A 168 -13.92 6.93 14.75
CA ALA A 168 -13.08 7.20 15.92
C ALA A 168 -13.73 6.76 17.24
N LEU A 169 -15.06 6.87 17.35
CA LEU A 169 -15.81 6.44 18.53
C LEU A 169 -16.00 4.91 18.60
N SER A 170 -15.93 4.20 17.47
CA SER A 170 -16.05 2.74 17.40
C SER A 170 -14.72 1.99 17.55
N GLY A 171 -13.58 2.67 17.37
CA GLY A 171 -12.24 2.08 17.49
C GLY A 171 -11.77 1.98 18.93
N THR A 172 -11.27 0.82 19.33
CA THR A 172 -10.84 0.46 20.70
C THR A 172 -9.56 1.20 21.18
N VAL A 173 -9.11 2.27 20.51
CA VAL A 173 -7.78 2.88 20.68
C VAL A 173 -7.84 4.39 20.92
N GLY A 174 -7.35 4.82 22.09
CA GLY A 174 -6.34 5.87 22.19
C GLY A 174 -6.52 7.38 21.83
N MET A 175 -7.32 8.28 22.45
CA MET A 175 -6.99 9.61 23.12
C MET A 175 -6.36 10.72 22.31
N ILE A 176 -6.11 10.59 21.02
CA ILE A 176 -5.22 11.56 20.39
C ILE A 176 -5.92 12.91 20.20
N ARG A 177 -5.39 13.92 20.90
CA ARG A 177 -5.87 15.29 20.91
C ARG A 177 -5.00 16.15 19.99
N LYS A 178 -5.37 16.27 18.72
CA LYS A 178 -4.78 17.25 17.79
C LYS A 178 -5.87 18.06 17.10
N SER A 179 -5.80 19.38 17.27
CA SER A 179 -6.64 20.34 16.56
C SER A 179 -5.89 20.86 15.34
N TYR A 180 -6.39 20.57 14.14
CA TYR A 180 -5.82 21.11 12.91
C TYR A 180 -6.61 22.35 12.51
N ALA A 181 -5.97 23.52 12.59
CA ALA A 181 -6.46 24.75 11.98
C ALA A 181 -5.74 24.90 10.63
N ASN A 182 -6.47 25.05 9.52
CA ASN A 182 -5.83 25.35 8.25
C ASN A 182 -6.49 26.52 7.51
N THR A 183 -5.69 27.59 7.38
CA THR A 183 -5.79 28.81 6.54
C THR A 183 -6.61 30.02 7.01
N PRO A 184 -6.19 31.27 6.63
CA PRO A 184 -6.69 32.53 7.17
C PRO A 184 -7.88 33.14 6.42
N TYR A 185 -8.51 32.42 5.48
CA TYR A 185 -9.66 32.92 4.73
C TYR A 185 -10.96 32.30 5.22
N ASN A 186 -11.66 33.06 6.07
CA ASN A 186 -13.10 32.99 6.37
C ASN A 186 -13.80 31.66 6.10
N HIS A 187 -13.56 30.70 6.99
CA HIS A 187 -14.51 29.79 7.63
C HIS A 187 -13.63 28.76 8.36
N CYS A 188 -13.33 29.01 9.65
CA CYS A 188 -12.58 28.08 10.48
C CYS A 188 -13.41 26.80 10.71
N THR A 189 -13.31 25.84 9.81
CA THR A 189 -13.80 24.49 10.05
C THR A 189 -12.75 23.78 10.90
N TYR A 190 -12.91 23.84 12.22
CA TYR A 190 -12.08 23.08 13.14
C TYR A 190 -12.38 21.60 12.98
N ILE A 191 -11.45 20.85 12.39
CA ILE A 191 -11.47 19.39 12.50
C ILE A 191 -11.05 19.07 13.93
N SER A 192 -12.04 18.91 14.79
CA SER A 192 -11.85 18.33 16.12
C SER A 192 -12.08 16.83 15.99
N VAL A 193 -11.03 16.08 15.64
CA VAL A 193 -11.06 14.62 15.76
C VAL A 193 -10.86 14.31 17.24
N PHE A 194 -11.90 13.76 17.87
CA PHE A 194 -11.87 13.29 19.25
C PHE A 194 -11.58 11.78 19.20
N ILE A 195 -10.39 11.35 19.58
CA ILE A 195 -9.96 9.93 19.63
C ILE A 195 -9.72 9.61 21.11
N ALA A 196 -10.17 8.53 21.79
CA ALA A 196 -10.22 8.28 23.28
C ALA A 196 -9.33 7.15 23.91
N SER A 197 -8.42 7.41 24.89
CA SER A 197 -7.24 6.61 25.35
C SER A 197 -7.35 6.40 26.84
N GLN A 198 -7.33 5.15 27.25
CA GLN A 198 -7.13 4.75 28.64
C GLN A 198 -5.65 4.47 28.89
#